data_AF-A0A9D8V2L5-F1
#
_entry.id   AF-A0A9D8V2L5-F1
#
_cell.length_a   1.000
_cell.length_b   1.000
_cell.length_c   1.000
_cell.angle_alpha   90.00
_cell.angle_beta   90.00
_cell.angle_gamma   90.00
#
_symmetry.space_group_name_H-M   'P 1'
#
loop_
_entity.id
_entity.type
_entity.pdbx_description
1 polymer ?
#
loop_
_entity_poly.entity_id
_entity_poly.type
_entity_poly.pdbx_seq_one_letter_code
_entity_poly.pdbx_strand_id
1 'polypeptide(L)'
;MASDILNQALALFQQGFDTVNSIQGLVIALIAAFMMRQYKQILVWSIVATIVHEVVSGVRRHLAGDASPLPNLTDIDGDLKLIGIRFLGYIIAITVLYIVRRMLMNR
;
A
#
# COMPACT_ATOMS: atom_id res chain seq x y z
N MET A 1 -0.09 -24.89 15.49
CA MET A 1 1.07 -24.71 14.58
C MET A 1 0.62 -24.22 13.19
N ALA A 2 0.02 -25.05 12.33
CA ALA A 2 -0.40 -24.60 10.98
C ALA A 2 -1.55 -23.56 11.02
N SER A 3 -2.48 -23.70 11.97
CA SER A 3 -3.56 -22.73 12.22
C SER A 3 -3.04 -21.36 12.64
N ASP A 4 -1.98 -21.31 13.45
CA ASP A 4 -1.46 -20.06 14.02
C ASP A 4 -0.73 -19.24 12.95
N ILE A 5 0.07 -19.90 12.10
CA ILE A 5 0.73 -19.27 10.96
C ILE A 5 -0.29 -18.72 9.96
N LEU A 6 -1.35 -19.50 9.67
CA LEU A 6 -2.43 -19.06 8.79
C LEU A 6 -3.17 -17.85 9.37
N ASN A 7 -3.54 -17.88 10.64
CA ASN A 7 -4.20 -16.77 11.31
C ASN A 7 -3.33 -15.51 11.33
N GLN A 8 -2.03 -15.67 11.56
CA GLN A 8 -1.09 -14.56 11.56
C GLN A 8 -0.91 -13.97 10.15
N ALA A 9 -0.83 -14.81 9.11
CA ALA A 9 -0.77 -14.37 7.73
C ALA A 9 -2.06 -13.62 7.31
N LEU A 10 -3.23 -14.12 7.71
CA LEU A 10 -4.51 -13.48 7.46
C LEU A 10 -4.61 -12.12 8.17
N ALA A 11 -4.14 -12.03 9.42
CA ALA A 11 -4.10 -10.76 10.15
C ALA A 11 -3.20 -9.73 9.45
N LEU A 12 -2.02 -10.14 8.98
CA LEU A 12 -1.11 -9.26 8.22
C LEU A 12 -1.73 -8.83 6.88
N PHE A 13 -2.43 -9.73 6.21
CA PHE A 13 -3.13 -9.43 4.96
C PHE A 13 -4.27 -8.42 5.18
N GLN A 14 -5.11 -8.64 6.19
CA GLN A 14 -6.19 -7.71 6.56
C GLN A 14 -5.60 -6.33 6.91
N GLN A 15 -4.56 -6.29 7.72
CA GLN A 15 -3.89 -5.05 8.09
C GLN A 15 -3.29 -4.33 6.88
N GLY A 16 -2.70 -5.06 5.93
CA GLY A 16 -2.20 -4.52 4.68
C GLY A 16 -3.32 -3.94 3.82
N PHE A 17 -4.41 -4.68 3.66
CA PHE A 17 -5.57 -4.22 2.91
C PHE A 17 -6.21 -2.98 3.55
N ASP A 18 -6.40 -2.96 4.86
CA ASP A 18 -7.01 -1.84 5.58
C ASP A 18 -6.23 -0.53 5.40
N THR A 19 -4.90 -0.61 5.34
CA THR A 19 -4.08 0.58 5.09
C THR A 19 -4.29 1.17 3.68
N VAL A 20 -4.59 0.33 2.68
CA VAL A 20 -4.86 0.76 1.30
C VAL A 20 -6.36 1.03 1.09
N ASN A 21 -7.22 0.42 1.89
CA ASN A 21 -8.68 0.57 1.91
C ASN A 21 -9.14 1.92 2.51
N SER A 22 -8.39 2.97 2.22
CA SER A 22 -8.77 4.36 2.41
C SER A 22 -9.01 4.99 1.04
N ILE A 23 -9.85 6.03 0.96
CA ILE A 23 -10.13 6.74 -0.30
C ILE A 23 -8.81 7.15 -0.99
N GLN A 24 -7.85 7.67 -0.22
CA GLN A 24 -6.53 8.04 -0.74
C GLN A 24 -5.75 6.82 -1.24
N GLY A 25 -5.69 5.73 -0.48
CA GLY A 25 -4.96 4.52 -0.88
C GLY A 25 -5.51 3.92 -2.17
N LEU A 26 -6.84 3.88 -2.32
CA LEU A 26 -7.51 3.43 -3.54
C LEU A 26 -7.20 4.33 -4.75
N VAL A 27 -7.20 5.65 -4.57
CA VAL A 27 -6.84 6.60 -5.65
C VAL A 27 -5.40 6.39 -6.09
N ILE A 28 -4.46 6.25 -5.15
CA ILE A 28 -3.04 5.98 -5.46
C ILE A 28 -2.89 4.64 -6.20
N ALA A 29 -3.54 3.58 -5.70
CA ALA A 29 -3.48 2.26 -6.31
C ALA A 29 -4.07 2.26 -7.73
N LEU A 30 -5.15 3.01 -7.96
CA LEU A 30 -5.78 3.15 -9.27
C LEU A 30 -4.87 3.87 -10.28
N ILE A 31 -4.25 4.99 -9.87
CA ILE A 31 -3.28 5.71 -10.70
C ILE A 31 -2.09 4.78 -11.04
N ALA A 32 -1.54 4.09 -10.05
CA ALA A 32 -0.42 3.17 -10.25
C ALA A 32 -0.79 2.00 -11.20
N ALA A 33 -1.95 1.39 -11.01
CA ALA A 33 -2.45 0.30 -11.87
C ALA A 33 -2.70 0.77 -13.31
N PHE A 34 -3.12 2.02 -13.50
CA PHE A 34 -3.35 2.60 -14.82
C PHE A 34 -2.04 2.97 -15.52
N MET A 35 -1.06 3.53 -14.80
CA MET A 35 0.27 3.85 -15.35
C MET A 35 1.10 2.60 -15.64
N MET A 36 0.82 1.48 -14.97
CA MET A 36 1.48 0.21 -15.24
C MET A 36 1.21 -0.27 -16.67
N ARG A 37 2.29 -0.46 -17.44
CA ARG A 37 2.23 -0.97 -18.83
C ARG A 37 2.36 -2.48 -18.90
N GLN A 38 3.12 -3.07 -17.99
CA GLN A 38 3.39 -4.50 -17.92
C GLN A 38 3.40 -4.96 -16.46
N TYR A 39 2.89 -6.17 -16.21
CA TYR A 39 2.77 -6.72 -14.85
C TYR A 39 4.12 -6.84 -14.12
N LYS A 40 5.24 -6.98 -14.85
CA LYS A 40 6.60 -7.02 -14.27
C LYS A 40 6.96 -5.75 -13.48
N GLN A 41 6.26 -4.64 -13.69
CA GLN A 41 6.47 -3.38 -12.98
C GLN A 41 5.74 -3.31 -11.63
N ILE A 42 5.03 -4.36 -11.20
CA ILE A 42 4.25 -4.38 -9.95
C ILE A 42 5.07 -3.96 -8.73
N LEU A 43 6.29 -4.49 -8.60
CA LEU A 43 7.15 -4.14 -7.47
C LEU A 43 7.53 -2.65 -7.48
N VAL A 44 7.92 -2.13 -8.64
CA VAL A 44 8.28 -0.71 -8.79
C VAL A 44 7.09 0.20 -8.48
N TRP A 45 5.91 -0.09 -9.04
CA TRP A 45 4.70 0.69 -8.81
C TRP A 45 4.20 0.60 -7.37
N SER A 46 4.35 -0.54 -6.72
CA SER A 46 3.98 -0.71 -5.32
C SER A 46 4.91 0.09 -4.41
N ILE A 47 6.22 0.12 -4.70
CA ILE A 47 7.18 0.97 -3.95
C ILE A 47 6.81 2.44 -4.12
N VAL A 48 6.57 2.89 -5.36
CA VAL A 48 6.17 4.29 -5.64
C VAL A 48 4.88 4.65 -4.92
N ALA A 49 3.88 3.77 -4.96
CA ALA A 49 2.60 3.97 -4.27
C ALA A 49 2.77 4.10 -2.75
N THR A 50 3.58 3.24 -2.14
CA THR A 50 3.90 3.32 -0.71
C THR A 50 4.59 4.65 -0.36
N ILE A 51 5.58 5.08 -1.15
CA ILE A 51 6.28 6.35 -0.94
C ILE A 51 5.30 7.53 -1.05
N VAL A 52 4.50 7.57 -2.11
CA VAL A 52 3.50 8.63 -2.31
C VAL A 52 2.50 8.66 -1.15
N HIS A 53 2.05 7.49 -0.69
CA HIS A 53 1.15 7.40 0.45
C HIS A 53 1.78 7.98 1.72
N GLU A 54 3.03 7.64 2.01
CA GLU A 54 3.73 8.12 3.18
C GLU A 54 3.97 9.63 3.12
N VAL A 55 4.37 10.15 1.96
CA VAL A 55 4.55 11.59 1.73
C VAL A 55 3.24 12.34 1.94
N VAL A 56 2.14 11.89 1.35
CA VAL A 56 0.83 12.53 1.52
C VAL A 56 0.37 12.45 2.97
N SER A 57 0.61 11.32 3.65
CA SER A 57 0.30 11.18 5.08
C SER A 57 1.14 12.08 5.96
N GLY A 58 2.44 12.23 5.68
CA GLY A 58 3.32 13.15 6.39
C GLY A 58 2.95 14.62 6.16
N VAL A 59 2.62 15.00 4.92
CA VAL A 59 2.15 16.35 4.58
C VAL A 59 0.86 16.67 5.34
N ARG A 60 -0.11 15.74 5.39
CA ARG A 60 -1.35 15.96 6.18
C ARG A 60 -1.08 16.11 7.67
N ARG A 61 -0.20 15.27 8.25
CA ARG A 61 0.20 15.39 9.67
C ARG A 61 0.88 16.73 9.94
N HIS A 62 1.75 17.17 9.04
CA HIS A 62 2.41 18.47 9.14
C HIS A 62 1.41 19.63 9.10
N LEU A 63 0.45 19.61 8.16
CA LEU A 63 -0.61 20.61 8.07
C LEU A 63 -1.56 20.58 9.29
N ALA A 64 -1.69 19.43 9.96
CA ALA A 64 -2.45 19.28 11.19
C ALA A 64 -1.71 19.78 12.45
N GLY A 65 -0.48 20.28 12.30
CA GLY A 65 0.32 20.84 13.40
C GLY A 65 1.03 19.79 14.27
N ASP A 66 1.24 18.58 13.75
CA ASP A 66 1.90 17.51 14.48
C ASP A 66 3.40 17.80 14.67
N ALA A 67 3.92 17.52 15.88
CA ALA A 67 5.31 17.83 16.26
C ALA A 67 6.33 16.89 15.61
N SER A 68 5.90 15.69 15.19
CA SER A 68 6.73 14.72 14.45
C SER A 68 5.97 14.20 13.22
N PRO A 69 5.92 14.97 12.12
CA PRO A 69 5.10 14.64 10.96
C PRO A 69 5.68 13.53 10.07
N LEU A 70 6.97 13.20 10.22
CA LEU A 70 7.64 12.16 9.44
C LEU A 70 7.68 10.83 10.21
N PRO A 71 7.52 9.68 9.53
CA PRO A 71 7.65 8.37 10.16
C PRO A 71 9.09 8.14 10.64
N ASN A 72 9.23 7.49 11.79
CA ASN A 72 10.52 7.08 12.31
C ASN A 72 10.99 5.81 11.60
N LEU A 73 11.80 5.98 10.56
CA LEU A 73 12.35 4.86 9.78
C LEU A 73 13.35 3.99 10.56
N THR A 74 13.77 4.43 11.75
CA THR A 74 14.64 3.64 12.65
C THR A 74 13.86 2.74 13.61
N ASP A 75 12.55 2.96 13.74
CA ASP A 75 11.66 2.10 14.53
C ASP A 75 11.19 0.91 13.68
N ILE A 76 11.96 -0.18 13.76
CA ILE A 76 11.73 -1.40 12.98
C ILE A 76 10.39 -2.06 13.35
N ASP A 77 10.00 -1.98 14.63
CA ASP A 77 8.81 -2.66 15.15
C ASP A 77 7.53 -1.80 15.06
N GLY A 78 7.67 -0.48 14.94
CA GLY A 78 6.58 0.47 14.73
C GLY A 78 6.39 0.88 13.26
N ASP A 79 6.91 2.05 12.91
CA ASP A 79 6.63 2.72 11.64
C ASP A 79 7.15 1.94 10.42
N LEU A 80 8.33 1.31 10.52
CA LEU A 80 8.88 0.54 9.40
C LEU A 80 8.03 -0.70 9.09
N LYS A 81 7.51 -1.36 10.12
CA LYS A 81 6.58 -2.49 9.98
C LYS A 81 5.28 -2.05 9.31
N LEU A 82 4.72 -0.90 9.69
CA LEU A 82 3.52 -0.34 9.06
C LEU A 82 3.76 0.00 7.58
N ILE A 83 4.92 0.54 7.22
CA ILE A 83 5.32 0.79 5.83
C ILE A 83 5.40 -0.53 5.05
N GLY A 84 5.97 -1.58 5.63
CA GLY A 84 6.04 -2.91 5.01
C GLY A 84 4.66 -3.53 4.77
N ILE A 85 3.76 -3.41 5.76
CA ILE A 85 2.37 -3.88 5.65
C ILE A 85 1.61 -3.10 4.57
N ARG A 86 1.78 -1.76 4.52
CA ARG A 86 1.23 -0.90 3.45
C ARG A 86 1.70 -1.32 2.07
N PHE A 87 3.00 -1.62 1.93
CA PHE A 87 3.56 -2.07 0.68
C PHE A 87 2.93 -3.38 0.19
N LEU A 88 2.72 -4.36 1.08
CA LEU A 88 1.99 -5.59 0.75
C LEU A 88 0.55 -5.28 0.31
N GLY A 89 -0.13 -4.39 1.02
CA GLY A 89 -1.46 -3.90 0.63
C GLY A 89 -1.50 -3.34 -0.79
N TYR A 90 -0.50 -2.52 -1.16
CA TYR A 90 -0.42 -1.93 -2.49
C TYR A 90 -0.16 -2.95 -3.59
N ILE A 91 0.69 -3.95 -3.35
CA ILE A 91 0.89 -5.06 -4.31
C ILE A 91 -0.46 -5.69 -4.64
N ILE A 92 -1.27 -6.01 -3.62
CA ILE A 92 -2.57 -6.66 -3.80
C ILE A 92 -3.54 -5.73 -4.53
N ALA A 93 -3.71 -4.49 -4.05
CA ALA A 93 -4.65 -3.54 -4.62
C ALA A 93 -4.35 -3.19 -6.08
N ILE A 94 -3.08 -2.89 -6.39
CA ILE A 94 -2.63 -2.57 -7.75
C ILE A 94 -2.82 -3.79 -8.66
N THR A 95 -2.53 -5.01 -8.17
CA THR A 95 -2.72 -6.24 -8.94
C THR A 95 -4.19 -6.45 -9.30
N VAL A 96 -5.09 -6.34 -8.33
CA VAL A 96 -6.54 -6.48 -8.57
C VAL A 96 -7.03 -5.45 -9.58
N LEU A 97 -6.66 -4.18 -9.39
CA LEU A 97 -7.07 -3.09 -10.29
C LEU A 97 -6.49 -3.27 -11.70
N TYR A 98 -5.23 -3.71 -11.81
CA TYR A 98 -4.60 -4.00 -13.10
C TYR A 98 -5.32 -5.13 -13.84
N ILE A 99 -5.68 -6.22 -13.14
CA ILE A 99 -6.41 -7.34 -13.74
C ILE A 99 -7.79 -6.87 -14.22
N VAL A 100 -8.54 -6.14 -13.38
CA VAL A 100 -9.85 -5.59 -13.74
C VAL A 100 -9.75 -4.68 -14.95
N ARG A 101 -8.82 -3.73 -14.95
CA ARG A 101 -8.54 -2.84 -16.09
C ARG A 101 -8.25 -3.64 -17.35
N ARG A 102 -7.35 -4.64 -17.26
CA ARG A 102 -6.97 -5.48 -18.40
C ARG A 102 -8.16 -6.24 -18.95
N MET A 103 -9.03 -6.80 -18.11
CA MET A 103 -10.25 -7.49 -18.54
C MET A 103 -11.26 -6.57 -19.22
N LEU A 104 -11.39 -5.32 -18.75
CA LEU A 104 -12.29 -4.33 -19.33
C LEU A 104 -11.80 -3.76 -20.66
N MET A 105 -10.48 -3.54 -20.81
CA MET A 105 -9.86 -3.01 -22.03
C MET A 105 -9.58 -4.08 -23.10
N ASN A 106 -9.60 -5.37 -22.76
CA ASN A 106 -9.48 -6.48 -23.73
C ASN A 106 -10.83 -6.92 -24.31
N ARG A 107 -11.85 -6.05 -24.33
CA ARG A 107 -13.04 -6.19 -25.15
C ARG A 107 -12.90 -5.35 -26.41
#